data_AF-A0A7Y4APA4-F1
#
_entry.id   AF-A0A7Y4APA4-F1
#
_cell.length_a   1.000
_cell.length_b   1.000
_cell.length_c   1.000
_cell.angle_alpha   90.00
_cell.angle_beta   90.00
_cell.angle_gamma   90.00
#
_symmetry.space_group_name_H-M   'P 1'
#
loop_
_entity.id
_entity.type
_entity.pdbx_description
1 polymer ?
#
loop_
_entity_poly.entity_id
_entity_poly.type
_entity_poly.pdbx_seq_one_letter_code
_entity_poly.pdbx_strand_id
1 'polypeptide(L)'
;MNRQNFHKELKRLREERNLSQEDFACLLARSHRAFDGVNQVMISKWERGETQTSLLRRLGIANYLSQHYEYDRKEIETVSPSVKLSEIPVNQDVSYSYSIDNVDSYTVKTIPSESWNDILSIHSKLYSLDFLKFYKADHLSVEDLVILVFYCKGLMIGHIVYDDKTNMLLSVGSMSLSVRRQVLQYMAEQMVKKSLVIPVHDPAMAQFLYDLYLEPKRSMFGLFLFTVDPSLLASNPFYQNLSEAGDQSFKYFRYFSQKMKKKSIEFIL
;
A
#
# COMPACT_ATOMS: atom_id res chain seq x y z
N MET A 1 -12.90 -18.32 1.93
CA MET A 1 -12.68 -18.79 0.54
C MET A 1 -11.43 -19.67 0.53
N ASN A 2 -11.36 -20.71 -0.29
CA ASN A 2 -10.15 -21.55 -0.40
C ASN A 2 -10.01 -22.11 -1.81
N ARG A 3 -8.95 -22.90 -2.03
CA ARG A 3 -8.66 -23.48 -3.34
C ARG A 3 -9.81 -24.30 -3.92
N GLN A 4 -10.50 -25.09 -3.10
CA GLN A 4 -11.51 -26.06 -3.51
C GLN A 4 -12.84 -25.38 -3.85
N ASN A 5 -13.26 -24.41 -3.03
CA ASN A 5 -14.54 -23.70 -3.22
C ASN A 5 -14.42 -22.38 -4.00
N PHE A 6 -13.21 -22.02 -4.45
CA PHE A 6 -12.93 -20.74 -5.12
C PHE A 6 -13.95 -20.38 -6.20
N HIS A 7 -14.27 -21.32 -7.08
CA HIS A 7 -15.20 -21.12 -8.19
C HIS A 7 -16.63 -20.74 -7.73
N LYS A 8 -17.14 -21.40 -6.69
CA LYS A 8 -18.48 -21.13 -6.12
C LYS A 8 -18.51 -19.80 -5.39
N GLU A 9 -17.51 -19.57 -4.54
CA GLU A 9 -17.41 -18.33 -3.76
C GLU A 9 -17.20 -17.11 -4.65
N LEU A 10 -16.39 -17.23 -5.71
CA LEU A 10 -16.18 -16.16 -6.68
C LEU A 10 -17.51 -15.72 -7.30
N LYS A 11 -18.30 -16.67 -7.79
CA LYS A 11 -19.60 -16.41 -8.40
C LYS A 11 -20.56 -15.78 -7.39
N ARG A 12 -20.71 -16.39 -6.21
CA ARG A 12 -21.60 -15.92 -5.14
C ARG A 12 -21.29 -14.47 -4.76
N LEU A 13 -20.04 -14.16 -4.46
CA LEU A 13 -19.60 -12.83 -4.02
C LEU A 13 -19.69 -11.77 -5.12
N ARG A 14 -19.44 -12.14 -6.38
CA ARG A 14 -19.64 -11.24 -7.51
C ARG A 14 -21.13 -10.88 -7.66
N GLU A 15 -22.01 -11.89 -7.58
CA GLU A 15 -23.46 -11.72 -7.71
C GLU A 15 -24.04 -10.92 -6.53
N GLU A 16 -23.56 -11.13 -5.31
CA GLU A 16 -23.91 -10.33 -4.13
C GLU A 16 -23.57 -8.84 -4.29
N ARG A 17 -22.53 -8.52 -5.07
CA ARG A 17 -22.14 -7.15 -5.42
C ARG A 17 -22.84 -6.62 -6.68
N ASN A 18 -23.78 -7.37 -7.27
CA ASN A 18 -24.48 -7.04 -8.51
C ASN A 18 -23.55 -6.73 -9.70
N LEU A 19 -22.39 -7.38 -9.77
CA LEU A 19 -21.42 -7.16 -10.85
C LEU A 19 -21.62 -8.19 -11.95
N SER A 20 -21.63 -7.76 -13.21
CA SER A 20 -21.51 -8.70 -14.33
C SER A 20 -20.08 -9.29 -14.37
N GLN A 21 -19.90 -10.41 -15.09
CA GLN A 21 -18.57 -11.00 -15.29
C GLN A 21 -17.63 -10.04 -16.03
N GLU A 22 -18.17 -9.21 -16.92
CA GLU A 22 -17.42 -8.19 -17.66
C GLU A 22 -17.01 -7.03 -16.76
N ASP A 23 -17.96 -6.48 -15.98
CA ASP A 23 -17.69 -5.39 -15.04
C ASP A 23 -16.64 -5.81 -14.02
N PHE A 24 -16.77 -7.02 -13.47
CA PHE A 24 -15.84 -7.53 -12.49
C PHE A 24 -14.43 -7.71 -13.07
N ALA A 25 -14.32 -8.24 -14.29
CA ALA A 25 -13.03 -8.31 -14.98
C ALA A 25 -12.41 -6.93 -15.20
N CYS A 26 -13.22 -5.96 -15.63
CA CYS A 26 -12.79 -4.58 -15.85
C CYS A 26 -12.30 -3.92 -14.55
N LEU A 27 -13.05 -4.10 -13.45
CA LEU A 27 -12.69 -3.56 -12.14
C LEU A 27 -11.38 -4.15 -11.61
N LEU A 28 -11.20 -5.47 -11.71
CA LEU A 28 -9.95 -6.11 -11.32
C LEU A 28 -8.76 -5.60 -12.14
N ALA A 29 -8.92 -5.58 -13.47
CA ALA A 29 -7.87 -5.13 -14.39
C ALA A 29 -7.48 -3.67 -14.14
N ARG A 30 -8.45 -2.76 -13.95
CA ARG A 30 -8.17 -1.34 -13.65
C ARG A 30 -7.53 -1.10 -12.28
N SER A 31 -7.72 -2.03 -11.34
CA SER A 31 -7.27 -1.86 -9.97
C SER A 31 -5.83 -2.36 -9.75
N HIS A 32 -5.38 -3.37 -10.48
CA HIS A 32 -4.02 -3.91 -10.32
C HIS A 32 -3.54 -4.74 -11.53
N ARG A 33 -2.31 -4.50 -12.02
CA ARG A 33 -1.70 -5.14 -13.22
C ARG A 33 -1.58 -6.67 -13.15
N ALA A 34 -1.63 -7.27 -11.95
CA ALA A 34 -1.74 -8.75 -11.81
C ALA A 34 -2.99 -9.34 -12.50
N PHE A 35 -4.02 -8.50 -12.71
CA PHE A 35 -5.25 -8.82 -13.41
C PHE A 35 -5.29 -8.24 -14.82
N ASP A 36 -4.18 -7.69 -15.32
CA ASP A 36 -4.06 -7.31 -16.71
C ASP A 36 -4.33 -8.53 -17.61
N GLY A 37 -5.09 -8.29 -18.68
CA GLY A 37 -5.59 -9.32 -19.59
C GLY A 37 -6.71 -10.22 -19.04
N VAL A 38 -7.18 -10.04 -17.80
CA VAL A 38 -8.38 -10.76 -17.31
C VAL A 38 -9.62 -10.21 -18.02
N ASN A 39 -10.41 -11.10 -18.61
CA ASN A 39 -11.63 -10.77 -19.34
C ASN A 39 -12.83 -11.60 -18.86
N GLN A 40 -14.01 -11.27 -19.36
CA GLN A 40 -15.28 -11.94 -19.03
C GLN A 40 -15.19 -13.47 -19.20
N VAL A 41 -14.60 -13.95 -20.30
CA VAL A 41 -14.48 -15.38 -20.59
C VAL A 41 -13.64 -16.09 -19.51
N MET A 42 -12.55 -15.47 -19.06
CA MET A 42 -11.72 -16.02 -17.98
C MET A 42 -12.49 -16.10 -16.65
N ILE A 43 -13.21 -15.04 -16.27
CA ILE A 43 -14.07 -15.05 -15.08
C ILE A 43 -15.10 -16.18 -15.18
N SER A 44 -15.75 -16.31 -16.33
CA SER A 44 -16.73 -17.36 -16.60
C SER A 44 -16.15 -18.77 -16.43
N LYS A 45 -14.93 -19.02 -16.95
CA LYS A 45 -14.23 -20.30 -16.77
C LYS A 45 -13.84 -20.55 -15.32
N TRP A 46 -13.44 -19.52 -14.58
CA TRP A 46 -13.13 -19.65 -13.16
C TRP A 46 -14.36 -19.98 -12.32
N GLU A 47 -15.51 -19.34 -12.60
CA GLU A 47 -16.78 -19.58 -11.90
C GLU A 47 -17.37 -20.96 -12.18
N ARG A 48 -17.15 -21.50 -13.38
CA ARG A 48 -17.52 -22.89 -13.73
C ARG A 48 -16.53 -23.94 -13.20
N GLY A 49 -15.39 -23.52 -12.67
CA GLY A 49 -14.33 -24.44 -12.23
C GLY A 49 -13.59 -25.14 -13.37
N GLU A 50 -13.75 -24.70 -14.63
CA GLU A 50 -13.08 -25.28 -15.80
C GLU A 50 -11.57 -25.01 -15.78
N THR A 51 -11.17 -23.87 -15.23
CA THR A 51 -9.76 -23.50 -15.09
C THR A 51 -9.50 -22.92 -13.71
N GLN A 52 -8.33 -23.22 -13.17
CA GLN A 52 -7.89 -22.71 -11.88
C GLN A 52 -6.89 -21.55 -12.09
N THR A 53 -7.15 -20.40 -11.49
CA THR A 53 -6.21 -19.25 -11.54
C THR A 53 -5.00 -19.43 -10.62
N SER A 54 -4.00 -18.56 -10.69
CA SER A 54 -2.82 -18.63 -9.83
C SER A 54 -3.14 -18.30 -8.36
N LEU A 55 -2.28 -18.73 -7.42
CA LEU A 55 -2.43 -18.35 -6.00
C LEU A 55 -2.47 -16.82 -5.84
N LEU A 56 -1.56 -16.09 -6.49
CA LEU A 56 -1.53 -14.62 -6.46
C LEU A 56 -2.88 -14.00 -6.86
N ARG A 57 -3.50 -14.50 -7.93
CA ARG A 57 -4.81 -14.00 -8.39
C ARG A 57 -5.95 -14.40 -7.45
N ARG A 58 -5.91 -15.59 -6.85
CA ARG A 58 -6.89 -15.98 -5.81
C ARG A 58 -6.80 -15.06 -4.59
N LEU A 59 -5.59 -14.79 -4.11
CA LEU A 59 -5.38 -13.87 -2.99
C LEU A 59 -5.81 -12.45 -3.32
N GLY A 60 -5.51 -11.97 -4.53
CA GLY A 60 -5.92 -10.63 -4.95
C GLY A 60 -7.44 -10.51 -5.08
N ILE A 61 -8.12 -11.54 -5.61
CA ILE A 61 -9.58 -11.58 -5.69
C ILE A 61 -10.20 -11.65 -4.30
N ALA A 62 -9.66 -12.48 -3.39
CA ALA A 62 -10.10 -12.54 -2.00
C ALA A 62 -9.94 -11.19 -1.31
N ASN A 63 -8.79 -10.52 -1.51
CA ASN A 63 -8.54 -9.16 -1.00
C ASN A 63 -9.56 -8.14 -1.56
N TYR A 64 -9.79 -8.13 -2.88
CA TYR A 64 -10.76 -7.24 -3.53
C TYR A 64 -12.19 -7.47 -3.02
N LEU A 65 -12.55 -8.72 -2.79
CA LEU A 65 -13.86 -9.13 -2.28
C LEU A 65 -13.95 -9.08 -0.74
N SER A 66 -12.90 -8.62 -0.07
CA SER A 66 -12.84 -8.49 1.39
C SER A 66 -13.11 -9.82 2.11
N GLN A 67 -12.53 -10.90 1.60
CA GLN A 67 -12.69 -12.26 2.13
C GLN A 67 -11.39 -12.82 2.69
N HIS A 68 -11.52 -13.67 3.71
CA HIS A 68 -10.43 -14.51 4.19
C HIS A 68 -10.16 -15.66 3.20
N TYR A 69 -8.89 -15.89 2.85
CA TYR A 69 -8.47 -17.03 2.06
C TYR A 69 -7.79 -18.08 2.95
N GLU A 70 -8.31 -19.30 2.96
CA GLU A 70 -7.73 -20.44 3.70
C GLU A 70 -6.76 -21.19 2.80
N TYR A 71 -5.57 -21.43 3.32
CA TYR A 71 -4.46 -22.03 2.60
C TYR A 71 -4.44 -23.55 2.72
N ASP A 72 -4.18 -24.25 1.61
CA ASP A 72 -3.74 -25.64 1.68
C ASP A 72 -2.28 -25.75 2.18
N ARG A 73 -1.83 -26.95 2.57
CA ARG A 73 -0.47 -27.15 3.12
C ARG A 73 0.65 -26.64 2.20
N LYS A 74 0.51 -26.82 0.88
CA LYS A 74 1.52 -26.36 -0.11
C LYS A 74 1.49 -24.84 -0.25
N GLU A 75 0.30 -24.24 -0.18
CA GLU A 75 0.14 -22.79 -0.20
C GLU A 75 0.71 -22.15 1.07
N ILE A 76 0.56 -22.77 2.26
CA ILE A 76 1.19 -22.30 3.51
C ILE A 76 2.72 -22.25 3.36
N GLU A 77 3.34 -23.31 2.84
CA GLU A 77 4.79 -23.33 2.61
C GLU A 77 5.24 -22.19 1.69
N THR A 78 4.42 -21.85 0.69
CA THR A 78 4.69 -20.79 -0.28
C THR A 78 4.49 -19.38 0.31
N VAL A 79 3.47 -19.18 1.16
CA VAL A 79 3.06 -17.87 1.67
C VAL A 79 3.73 -17.53 3.01
N SER A 80 4.09 -18.54 3.82
CA SER A 80 4.68 -18.35 5.15
C SER A 80 5.88 -17.38 5.21
N PRO A 81 6.79 -17.31 4.23
CA PRO A 81 7.88 -16.33 4.29
C PRO A 81 7.38 -14.88 4.19
N SER A 82 6.26 -14.66 3.52
CA SER A 82 5.64 -13.33 3.35
C SER A 82 4.81 -12.91 4.56
N VAL A 83 4.28 -13.86 5.35
CA VAL A 83 3.52 -13.56 6.60
C VAL A 83 4.37 -12.81 7.61
N LYS A 84 5.69 -13.06 7.66
CA LYS A 84 6.61 -12.30 8.53
C LYS A 84 6.59 -10.79 8.29
N LEU A 85 6.18 -10.34 7.10
CA LEU A 85 6.04 -8.92 6.78
C LEU A 85 4.79 -8.28 7.42
N SER A 86 3.73 -9.06 7.63
CA SER A 86 2.54 -8.61 8.38
C SER A 86 2.78 -8.62 9.89
N GLU A 87 3.78 -9.35 10.37
CA GLU A 87 4.15 -9.41 11.78
C GLU A 87 4.92 -8.17 12.28
N ILE A 88 5.35 -7.29 11.37
CA ILE A 88 6.00 -6.02 11.74
C ILE A 88 4.97 -5.18 12.50
N PRO A 89 5.26 -4.65 13.71
CA PRO A 89 4.26 -4.00 14.56
C PRO A 89 3.45 -2.89 13.89
N VAL A 90 4.09 -2.06 13.06
CA VAL A 90 3.44 -0.98 12.29
C VAL A 90 2.43 -1.51 11.25
N ASN A 91 2.47 -2.79 10.91
CA ASN A 91 1.59 -3.45 9.97
C ASN A 91 0.47 -4.21 10.66
N GLN A 92 0.29 -4.01 11.96
CA GLN A 92 -0.77 -4.63 12.74
C GLN A 92 -1.77 -3.57 13.21
N ASP A 93 -2.97 -4.04 13.57
CA ASP A 93 -3.88 -3.25 14.37
C ASP A 93 -3.65 -3.48 15.85
N VAL A 94 -3.96 -2.44 16.64
CA VAL A 94 -3.93 -2.49 18.10
C VAL A 94 -5.35 -2.68 18.61
N SER A 95 -5.50 -3.30 19.79
CA SER A 95 -6.82 -3.64 20.34
C SER A 95 -7.70 -2.43 20.66
N TYR A 96 -7.10 -1.27 20.88
CA TYR A 96 -7.82 -0.03 21.16
C TYR A 96 -8.10 0.73 19.87
N SER A 97 -9.32 1.26 19.75
CA SER A 97 -9.67 2.16 18.65
C SER A 97 -9.04 3.54 18.90
N TYR A 98 -8.13 3.93 18.01
CA TYR A 98 -7.54 5.27 17.96
C TYR A 98 -8.11 6.03 16.77
N SER A 99 -8.63 7.22 17.03
CA SER A 99 -9.12 8.15 16.01
C SER A 99 -8.29 9.42 16.04
N ILE A 100 -7.89 9.92 14.87
CA ILE A 100 -7.22 11.21 14.74
C ILE A 100 -8.21 12.29 15.18
N ASP A 101 -7.90 13.01 16.26
CA ASP A 101 -8.72 14.12 16.77
C ASP A 101 -8.09 15.49 16.54
N ASN A 102 -6.76 15.54 16.35
CA ASN A 102 -6.03 16.75 16.05
C ASN A 102 -4.90 16.50 15.05
N VAL A 103 -4.63 17.49 14.20
CA VAL A 103 -3.50 17.50 13.25
C VAL A 103 -2.79 18.84 13.36
N ASP A 104 -1.53 18.79 13.79
CA ASP A 104 -0.68 19.98 13.85
C ASP A 104 0.30 20.00 12.69
N SER A 105 0.62 21.21 12.22
CA SER A 105 1.61 21.45 11.17
C SER A 105 2.83 22.16 11.73
N TYR A 106 4.00 21.63 11.45
CA TYR A 106 5.29 22.14 11.90
C TYR A 106 6.26 22.30 10.73
N THR A 107 7.30 23.08 10.98
CA THR A 107 8.55 23.08 10.22
C THR A 107 9.62 22.38 11.05
N VAL A 108 10.77 22.08 10.45
CA VAL A 108 11.94 21.55 11.19
C VAL A 108 12.37 22.47 12.34
N LYS A 109 12.11 23.78 12.25
CA LYS A 109 12.47 24.76 13.28
C LYS A 109 11.47 24.81 14.44
N THR A 110 10.22 24.42 14.20
CA THR A 110 9.11 24.60 15.16
C THR A 110 8.62 23.31 15.80
N ILE A 111 8.97 22.15 15.25
CA ILE A 111 8.56 20.86 15.80
C ILE A 111 9.22 20.61 17.18
N PRO A 112 8.47 20.10 18.18
CA PRO A 112 9.06 19.64 19.43
C PRO A 112 10.12 18.56 19.22
N SER A 113 11.23 18.63 19.95
CA SER A 113 12.36 17.72 19.78
C SER A 113 12.00 16.25 20.01
N GLU A 114 11.10 15.96 20.95
CA GLU A 114 10.62 14.60 21.22
C GLU A 114 9.87 14.03 20.01
N SER A 115 8.89 14.75 19.49
CA SER A 115 8.14 14.35 18.29
C SER A 115 9.05 14.18 17.07
N TRP A 116 10.05 15.05 16.92
CA TRP A 116 11.02 14.92 15.83
C TRP A 116 11.86 13.65 15.94
N ASN A 117 12.32 13.31 17.14
CA ASN A 117 13.08 12.09 17.40
C ASN A 117 12.23 10.84 17.13
N ASP A 118 10.94 10.86 17.49
CA ASP A 118 10.02 9.76 17.20
C ASP A 118 9.80 9.57 15.69
N ILE A 119 9.62 10.67 14.95
CA ILE A 119 9.51 10.65 13.48
C ILE A 119 10.77 10.03 12.85
N LEU A 120 11.95 10.48 13.27
CA LEU A 120 13.23 9.94 12.81
C LEU A 120 13.38 8.45 13.14
N SER A 121 12.99 8.04 14.35
CA SER A 121 13.03 6.65 14.81
C SER A 121 12.11 5.74 13.98
N ILE A 122 10.86 6.16 13.77
CA ILE A 122 9.90 5.42 12.94
C ILE A 122 10.38 5.36 11.50
N HIS A 123 10.84 6.47 10.93
CA HIS A 123 11.37 6.51 9.56
C HIS A 123 12.51 5.49 9.39
N SER A 124 13.50 5.52 10.27
CA SER A 124 14.64 4.61 10.21
C SER A 124 14.21 3.14 10.28
N LYS A 125 13.24 2.80 11.15
CA LYS A 125 12.70 1.43 11.28
C LYS A 125 11.93 0.97 10.03
N LEU A 126 11.19 1.87 9.38
CA LEU A 126 10.35 1.53 8.22
C LEU A 126 11.15 1.45 6.92
N TYR A 127 12.03 2.42 6.68
CA TYR A 127 12.70 2.59 5.41
C TYR A 127 14.15 2.12 5.44
N SER A 128 14.72 1.82 6.61
CA SER A 128 16.14 1.48 6.80
C SER A 128 17.08 2.55 6.25
N LEU A 129 16.64 3.82 6.29
CA LEU A 129 17.33 4.96 5.72
C LEU A 129 17.37 6.12 6.71
N ASP A 130 18.37 6.97 6.57
CA ASP A 130 18.45 8.26 7.23
C ASP A 130 18.00 9.32 6.22
N PHE A 131 16.76 9.80 6.37
CA PHE A 131 16.21 10.76 5.40
C PHE A 131 16.96 12.09 5.41
N LEU A 132 17.50 12.54 6.54
CA LEU A 132 18.23 13.82 6.60
C LEU A 132 19.55 13.71 5.84
N LYS A 133 20.20 12.55 5.93
CA LYS A 133 21.40 12.26 5.16
C LYS A 133 21.11 12.21 3.66
N PHE A 134 19.98 11.61 3.27
CA PHE A 134 19.49 11.61 1.90
C PHE A 134 19.19 13.05 1.40
N TYR A 135 18.45 13.84 2.18
CA TYR A 135 18.07 15.21 1.82
C TYR A 135 19.27 16.13 1.60
N LYS A 136 20.24 16.06 2.53
CA LYS A 136 21.46 16.86 2.45
C LYS A 136 22.35 16.47 1.28
N ALA A 137 22.38 15.18 0.93
CA ALA A 137 23.16 14.70 -0.21
C ALA A 137 22.63 15.23 -1.55
N ASP A 138 21.34 15.53 -1.64
CA ASP A 138 20.69 16.09 -2.85
C ASP A 138 20.66 17.63 -2.86
N HIS A 139 21.37 18.28 -1.93
CA HIS A 139 21.36 19.74 -1.75
C HIS A 139 19.96 20.34 -1.60
N LEU A 140 18.99 19.53 -1.15
CA LEU A 140 17.63 19.97 -0.89
C LEU A 140 17.58 20.69 0.46
N SER A 141 16.83 21.79 0.49
CA SER A 141 16.67 22.59 1.70
C SER A 141 15.70 21.91 2.66
N VAL A 142 16.11 21.77 3.92
CA VAL A 142 15.19 21.32 4.98
C VAL A 142 14.19 22.41 5.39
N GLU A 143 14.36 23.64 4.90
CA GLU A 143 13.49 24.77 5.24
C GLU A 143 12.10 24.66 4.60
N ASP A 144 12.01 23.96 3.47
CA ASP A 144 10.75 23.75 2.73
C ASP A 144 9.99 22.51 3.23
N LEU A 145 10.47 21.86 4.31
CA LEU A 145 9.83 20.68 4.89
C LEU A 145 8.62 21.06 5.74
N VAL A 146 7.49 20.46 5.40
CA VAL A 146 6.26 20.50 6.19
C VAL A 146 6.09 19.16 6.90
N ILE A 147 5.88 19.25 8.21
CA ILE A 147 5.71 18.09 9.08
C ILE A 147 4.31 18.14 9.67
N LEU A 148 3.47 17.19 9.28
CA LEU A 148 2.15 17.01 9.87
C LEU A 148 2.22 15.93 10.93
N VAL A 149 1.76 16.22 12.13
CA VAL A 149 1.70 15.27 13.25
C VAL A 149 0.25 15.03 13.61
N PHE A 150 -0.13 13.75 13.67
CA PHE A 150 -1.49 13.31 13.95
C PHE A 150 -1.59 12.85 15.41
N TYR A 151 -2.60 13.33 16.11
CA TYR A 151 -2.80 13.05 17.53
C TYR A 151 -4.13 12.34 17.80
N CYS A 152 -4.16 11.60 18.91
CA CYS A 152 -5.37 11.12 19.57
C CYS A 152 -5.20 11.34 21.07
N LYS A 153 -6.04 12.19 21.67
CA LYS A 153 -6.01 12.53 23.11
C LYS A 153 -4.62 13.01 23.56
N GLY A 154 -3.97 13.81 22.72
CA GLY A 154 -2.62 14.35 22.97
C GLY A 154 -1.46 13.38 22.71
N LEU A 155 -1.73 12.11 22.37
CA LEU A 155 -0.69 11.15 21.99
C LEU A 155 -0.43 11.22 20.49
N MET A 156 0.83 11.30 20.08
CA MET A 156 1.21 11.22 18.67
C MET A 156 0.95 9.80 18.15
N ILE A 157 0.15 9.69 17.09
CA ILE A 157 -0.27 8.41 16.50
C ILE A 157 0.15 8.21 15.04
N GLY A 158 0.63 9.26 14.39
CA GLY A 158 1.18 9.19 13.05
C GLY A 158 1.83 10.49 12.62
N HIS A 159 2.43 10.47 11.44
CA HIS A 159 3.05 11.65 10.84
C HIS A 159 3.10 11.58 9.33
N ILE A 160 3.22 12.75 8.71
CA ILE A 160 3.64 12.93 7.33
C ILE A 160 4.77 13.96 7.33
N VAL A 161 5.84 13.68 6.58
CA VAL A 161 6.88 14.65 6.24
C VAL A 161 6.92 14.75 4.72
N TYR A 162 6.74 15.95 4.20
CA TYR A 162 6.87 16.23 2.78
C TYR A 162 7.56 17.57 2.54
N ASP A 163 8.12 17.74 1.34
CA ASP A 163 8.69 19.00 0.89
C ASP A 163 7.67 19.76 0.05
N ASP A 164 7.37 21.00 0.46
CA ASP A 164 6.34 21.81 -0.19
C ASP A 164 6.75 22.36 -1.56
N LYS A 165 8.05 22.49 -1.80
CA LYS A 165 8.62 22.98 -3.06
C LYS A 165 8.68 21.90 -4.13
N THR A 166 9.10 20.69 -3.77
CA THR A 166 9.27 19.56 -4.70
C THR A 166 8.07 18.61 -4.72
N ASN A 167 7.14 18.75 -3.77
CA ASN A 167 6.04 17.82 -3.49
C ASN A 167 6.50 16.40 -3.13
N MET A 168 7.77 16.22 -2.72
CA MET A 168 8.28 14.90 -2.35
C MET A 168 7.70 14.45 -1.00
N LEU A 169 7.10 13.26 -0.97
CA LEU A 169 6.63 12.59 0.23
C LEU A 169 7.77 11.78 0.82
N LEU A 170 8.33 12.25 1.94
CA LEU A 170 9.59 11.75 2.49
C LEU A 170 9.38 10.70 3.57
N SER A 171 8.34 10.87 4.39
CA SER A 171 8.03 9.92 5.44
C SER A 171 6.55 9.89 5.73
N VAL A 172 5.98 8.69 5.84
CA VAL A 172 4.64 8.48 6.39
C VAL A 172 4.75 7.43 7.47
N GLY A 173 4.31 7.77 8.68
CA GLY A 173 4.31 6.87 9.84
C GLY A 173 2.95 6.80 10.49
N SER A 174 2.67 5.65 11.10
CA SER A 174 1.42 5.36 11.80
C SER A 174 1.66 4.24 12.81
N MET A 175 1.02 4.33 13.98
CA MET A 175 1.14 3.31 15.02
C MET A 175 0.42 1.99 14.67
N SER A 176 -0.59 2.04 13.79
CA SER A 176 -1.41 0.88 13.39
C SER A 176 -1.94 1.01 11.96
N LEU A 177 -2.49 -0.08 11.42
CA LEU A 177 -3.18 -0.08 10.11
C LEU A 177 -4.41 0.82 10.09
N SER A 178 -5.23 0.79 11.13
CA SER A 178 -6.40 1.65 11.32
C SER A 178 -6.04 3.14 11.31
N VAL A 179 -4.96 3.53 11.99
CA VAL A 179 -4.48 4.93 11.96
C VAL A 179 -3.89 5.26 10.58
N ARG A 180 -3.17 4.33 9.94
CA ARG A 180 -2.66 4.51 8.58
C ARG A 180 -3.76 4.84 7.58
N ARG A 181 -4.91 4.17 7.67
CA ARG A 181 -6.08 4.47 6.82
C ARG A 181 -6.55 5.90 7.01
N GLN A 182 -6.65 6.36 8.26
CA GLN A 182 -7.04 7.75 8.56
C GLN A 182 -6.01 8.77 8.03
N VAL A 183 -4.71 8.48 8.16
CA VAL A 183 -3.64 9.31 7.57
C VAL A 183 -3.75 9.38 6.05
N LEU A 184 -3.99 8.24 5.37
CA LEU A 184 -4.18 8.20 3.92
C LEU A 184 -5.46 8.94 3.48
N GLN A 185 -6.54 8.83 4.26
CA GLN A 185 -7.77 9.58 4.01
C GLN A 185 -7.52 11.09 4.13
N TYR A 186 -6.80 11.51 5.16
CA TYR A 186 -6.37 12.90 5.33
C TYR A 186 -5.54 13.39 4.13
N MET A 187 -4.62 12.57 3.63
CA MET A 187 -3.84 12.90 2.42
C MET A 187 -4.73 13.11 1.19
N ALA A 188 -5.76 12.30 1.00
CA ALA A 188 -6.68 12.42 -0.13
C ALA A 188 -7.58 13.67 -0.03
N GLU A 189 -8.16 13.89 1.16
CA GLU A 189 -9.22 14.87 1.34
C GLU A 189 -8.69 16.25 1.74
N GLN A 190 -7.81 16.29 2.75
CA GLN A 190 -7.47 17.50 3.49
C GLN A 190 -6.15 18.14 3.06
N MET A 191 -5.21 17.37 2.49
CA MET A 191 -3.98 17.98 1.97
C MET A 191 -4.27 18.92 0.79
N VAL A 192 -3.64 20.10 0.85
CA VAL A 192 -3.65 21.11 -0.22
C VAL A 192 -3.04 20.52 -1.50
N LYS A 193 -1.96 19.76 -1.36
CA LYS A 193 -1.27 19.09 -2.48
C LYS A 193 -2.06 17.86 -2.90
N LYS A 194 -2.68 17.92 -4.08
CA LYS A 194 -3.39 16.78 -4.69
C LYS A 194 -2.48 15.84 -5.48
N SER A 195 -1.19 16.16 -5.58
CA SER A 195 -0.20 15.30 -6.20
C SER A 195 1.10 15.34 -5.42
N LEU A 196 1.65 14.17 -5.13
CA LEU A 196 2.89 13.98 -4.38
C LEU A 196 3.86 13.12 -5.19
N VAL A 197 5.16 13.27 -4.91
CA VAL A 197 6.23 12.47 -5.50
C VAL A 197 6.74 11.49 -4.44
N ILE A 198 6.62 10.19 -4.68
CA ILE A 198 7.15 9.15 -3.80
C ILE A 198 8.52 8.71 -4.33
N PRO A 199 9.62 8.94 -3.60
CA PRO A 199 10.89 8.31 -3.88
C PRO A 199 10.88 6.86 -3.40
N VAL A 200 11.24 5.93 -4.28
CA VAL A 200 11.24 4.49 -3.98
C VAL A 200 12.64 3.90 -4.10
N HIS A 201 13.15 3.41 -2.97
CA HIS A 201 14.48 2.83 -2.83
C HIS A 201 14.50 1.31 -3.02
N ASP A 202 13.35 0.66 -2.88
CA ASP A 202 13.23 -0.79 -2.97
C ASP A 202 12.55 -1.19 -4.29
N PRO A 203 13.23 -1.98 -5.15
CA PRO A 203 12.64 -2.46 -6.38
C PRO A 203 11.30 -3.20 -6.19
N ALA A 204 11.15 -3.97 -5.10
CA ALA A 204 9.88 -4.68 -4.87
C ALA A 204 8.72 -3.70 -4.63
N MET A 205 8.97 -2.60 -3.91
CA MET A 205 8.01 -1.52 -3.73
C MET A 205 7.74 -0.76 -5.03
N ALA A 206 8.77 -0.46 -5.82
CA ALA A 206 8.61 0.28 -7.08
C ALA A 206 7.74 -0.51 -8.07
N GLN A 207 7.95 -1.83 -8.14
CA GLN A 207 7.11 -2.72 -8.94
C GLN A 207 5.67 -2.79 -8.38
N PHE A 208 5.50 -2.78 -7.05
CA PHE A 208 4.16 -2.76 -6.45
C PHE A 208 3.39 -1.48 -6.79
N LEU A 209 4.03 -0.31 -6.73
CA LEU A 209 3.40 0.95 -7.15
C LEU A 209 3.06 0.95 -8.64
N TYR A 210 3.97 0.44 -9.48
CA TYR A 210 3.70 0.27 -10.91
C TYR A 210 2.56 -0.69 -11.19
N ASP A 211 2.43 -1.75 -10.40
CA ASP A 211 1.29 -2.67 -10.48
C ASP A 211 -0.04 -2.00 -10.14
N LEU A 212 -0.03 -0.86 -9.43
CA LEU A 212 -1.20 -0.01 -9.17
C LEU A 212 -1.43 1.05 -10.25
N TYR A 213 -0.80 0.90 -11.43
CA TYR A 213 -0.84 1.87 -12.54
C TYR A 213 -0.25 3.25 -12.20
N LEU A 214 0.66 3.32 -11.23
CA LEU A 214 1.45 4.51 -11.01
C LEU A 214 2.67 4.48 -11.93
N GLU A 215 2.80 5.51 -12.76
CA GLU A 215 3.90 5.59 -13.72
C GLU A 215 5.15 6.23 -13.08
N PRO A 216 6.33 5.62 -13.23
CA PRO A 216 7.58 6.22 -12.80
C PRO A 216 7.91 7.40 -13.73
N LYS A 217 8.31 8.54 -13.18
CA LYS A 217 8.68 9.71 -13.99
C LYS A 217 10.15 9.73 -14.38
N ARG A 218 11.03 9.51 -13.40
CA ARG A 218 12.49 9.64 -13.54
C ARG A 218 13.19 8.77 -12.51
N SER A 219 14.39 8.32 -12.85
CA SER A 219 15.33 7.85 -11.85
C SER A 219 16.15 9.03 -11.34
N MET A 220 16.26 9.18 -10.02
CA MET A 220 17.10 10.19 -9.38
C MET A 220 17.99 9.46 -8.36
N PHE A 221 19.31 9.50 -8.53
CA PHE A 221 20.29 8.76 -7.70
C PHE A 221 19.99 7.26 -7.54
N GLY A 222 19.48 6.61 -8.60
CA GLY A 222 19.12 5.20 -8.56
C GLY A 222 17.77 4.90 -7.89
N LEU A 223 16.99 5.94 -7.54
CA LEU A 223 15.64 5.82 -7.00
C LEU A 223 14.60 6.05 -8.08
N PHE A 224 13.54 5.25 -8.08
CA PHE A 224 12.38 5.51 -8.92
C PHE A 224 11.48 6.55 -8.26
N LEU A 225 11.13 7.59 -9.00
CA LEU A 225 10.17 8.62 -8.56
C LEU A 225 8.80 8.34 -9.16
N PHE A 226 7.79 8.20 -8.32
CA PHE A 226 6.39 8.02 -8.74
C PHE A 226 5.58 9.27 -8.38
N THR A 227 4.87 9.83 -9.36
CA THR A 227 3.86 10.85 -9.05
C THR A 227 2.56 10.14 -8.70
N VAL A 228 1.96 10.51 -7.57
CA VAL A 228 0.74 9.89 -7.07
C VAL A 228 -0.28 10.95 -6.69
N ASP A 229 -1.53 10.69 -7.04
CA ASP A 229 -2.68 11.33 -6.41
C ASP A 229 -3.07 10.49 -5.18
N PRO A 230 -2.99 11.02 -3.96
CA PRO A 230 -3.35 10.27 -2.76
C PRO A 230 -4.77 9.69 -2.79
N SER A 231 -5.71 10.30 -3.53
CA SER A 231 -7.07 9.78 -3.70
C SER A 231 -7.11 8.44 -4.45
N LEU A 232 -6.18 8.20 -5.38
CA LEU A 232 -6.04 6.91 -6.05
C LEU A 232 -5.58 5.83 -5.07
N LEU A 233 -4.64 6.15 -4.18
CA LEU A 233 -4.21 5.22 -3.13
C LEU A 233 -5.30 5.00 -2.07
N ALA A 234 -6.05 6.05 -1.74
CA ALA A 234 -7.16 6.02 -0.79
C ALA A 234 -8.34 5.19 -1.32
N SER A 235 -8.55 5.12 -2.63
CA SER A 235 -9.65 4.36 -3.23
C SER A 235 -9.24 2.98 -3.74
N ASN A 236 -7.94 2.69 -3.91
CA ASN A 236 -7.50 1.43 -4.48
C ASN A 236 -7.64 0.25 -3.49
N PRO A 237 -8.43 -0.80 -3.82
CA PRO A 237 -8.71 -1.93 -2.94
C PRO A 237 -7.47 -2.79 -2.62
N PHE A 238 -6.45 -2.76 -3.47
CA PHE A 238 -5.18 -3.46 -3.28
C PHE A 238 -4.16 -2.67 -2.44
N TYR A 239 -4.41 -1.37 -2.23
CA TYR A 239 -3.58 -0.53 -1.38
C TYR A 239 -4.16 -0.35 0.03
N GLN A 240 -5.46 -0.04 0.13
CA GLN A 240 -6.17 0.23 1.39
C GLN A 240 -6.32 -0.98 2.31
N ASN A 241 -6.22 -2.19 1.75
CA ASN A 241 -6.48 -3.44 2.46
C ASN A 241 -7.88 -3.41 3.11
N LEU A 242 -8.93 -3.46 2.27
CA LEU A 242 -10.30 -3.00 2.54
C LEU A 242 -11.13 -3.73 3.63
N SER A 243 -10.59 -4.53 4.55
CA SER A 243 -11.41 -4.94 5.70
C SER A 243 -10.61 -5.42 6.91
N GLU A 244 -11.24 -5.28 8.08
CA GLU A 244 -10.85 -5.93 9.34
C GLU A 244 -10.88 -7.47 9.24
N ALA A 245 -11.63 -8.02 8.27
CA ALA A 245 -11.76 -9.46 8.00
C ALA A 245 -10.97 -9.94 6.75
N GLY A 246 -10.30 -9.03 6.04
CA GLY A 246 -9.75 -9.27 4.71
C GLY A 246 -8.34 -9.81 4.75
N ASP A 247 -8.05 -10.76 3.87
CA ASP A 247 -6.73 -11.35 3.78
C ASP A 247 -5.68 -10.33 3.27
N GLN A 248 -4.80 -9.91 4.17
CA GLN A 248 -3.67 -9.00 3.90
C GLN A 248 -2.56 -9.65 3.06
N SER A 249 -2.63 -10.97 2.88
CA SER A 249 -1.54 -11.75 2.31
C SER A 249 -1.28 -11.41 0.86
N PHE A 250 -2.24 -10.85 0.11
CA PHE A 250 -1.98 -10.45 -1.28
C PHE A 250 -0.82 -9.45 -1.39
N LYS A 251 -0.85 -8.35 -0.62
CA LYS A 251 0.17 -7.30 -0.67
C LYS A 251 1.54 -7.84 -0.27
N TYR A 252 1.60 -8.57 0.85
CA TYR A 252 2.85 -9.12 1.36
C TYR A 252 3.41 -10.22 0.46
N PHE A 253 2.55 -11.11 -0.04
CA PHE A 253 2.95 -12.15 -0.98
C PHE A 253 3.43 -11.56 -2.30
N ARG A 254 2.73 -10.54 -2.82
CA ARG A 254 3.14 -9.83 -4.03
C ARG A 254 4.52 -9.18 -3.84
N TYR A 255 4.67 -8.40 -2.78
CA TYR A 255 5.94 -7.75 -2.44
C TYR A 255 7.09 -8.78 -2.29
N PHE A 256 6.88 -9.83 -1.49
CA PHE A 256 7.87 -10.88 -1.27
C PHE A 256 8.24 -11.60 -2.57
N SER A 257 7.25 -11.94 -3.41
CA SER A 257 7.48 -12.59 -4.69
C SER A 257 8.33 -11.75 -5.64
N GLN A 258 8.21 -10.41 -5.58
CA GLN A 258 9.04 -9.52 -6.38
C GLN A 258 10.45 -9.40 -5.81
N LYS A 259 10.58 -9.30 -4.49
CA LYS A 259 11.88 -9.28 -3.80
C LYS A 259 12.72 -10.54 -4.12
N MET A 260 12.09 -11.71 -4.18
CA MET A 260 12.77 -12.97 -4.49
C MET A 260 13.20 -13.10 -5.96
N LYS A 261 12.47 -12.47 -6.90
CA LYS A 261 12.77 -12.59 -8.33
C LYS A 261 14.08 -11.91 -8.75
N LYS A 262 14.64 -11.00 -7.94
CA LYS A 262 15.89 -10.25 -8.19
C LYS A 262 16.00 -9.61 -9.59
N LYS A 263 14.90 -9.45 -10.32
CA LYS A 263 14.92 -8.85 -11.66
C LYS A 263 15.02 -7.33 -11.51
N SER A 264 15.91 -6.72 -12.29
CA SER A 264 15.84 -5.30 -12.61
C SER A 264 14.45 -5.01 -13.15
N ILE A 265 13.76 -4.02 -12.59
CA ILE A 265 12.46 -3.64 -13.09
C ILE A 265 12.68 -2.95 -14.43
N GLU A 266 12.24 -3.59 -15.50
CA GLU A 266 12.09 -2.93 -16.79
C GLU A 266 10.75 -2.21 -16.76
N PHE A 267 10.78 -0.93 -16.40
CA PHE A 267 9.65 -0.05 -16.60
C PHE A 267 9.57 0.28 -18.10
N ILE A 268 8.36 0.23 -18.66
CA ILE A 268 8.12 0.83 -19.97
C ILE A 268 7.98 2.33 -19.69
N LEU A 269 9.04 3.10 -19.96
CA LEU A 269 9.05 4.56 -19.84
C LEU A 269 8.51 5.21 -21.11
#